data_AF-A0A182SJV7-F1
#
_entry.id   AF-A0A182SJV7-F1
#
_cell.length_a   1.000
_cell.length_b   1.000
_cell.length_c   1.000
_cell.angle_alpha   90.00
_cell.angle_beta   90.00
_cell.angle_gamma   90.00
#
_symmetry.space_group_name_H-M   'P 1'
#
loop_
_entity.id
_entity.type
_entity.pdbx_description
1 polymer ?
#
loop_
_entity_poly.entity_id
_entity_poly.type
_entity_poly.pdbx_seq_one_letter_code
_entity_poly.pdbx_strand_id
1 'polypeptide(L)'
;MSDPRLRQLTIKTGVVKRLSKEKVVYEKEVVTQQNRIDKLKASGADDHVLRKQEEVLQESMMMIPDCQRRLAKAHEELSEMIKNEEELKESEQYQAAVAVLDDAKLRVTDAQRVQQFLSTTGDVDDSKDHRSIIPVNISTYREELCEALNVLENLKHSQLVLDKLLQEEESDTRWNEELERTEQLKTVLRDILEPLDDVECKQSLHQKLIARRKKRAWQKRRNKRLQADRAAEQAVRTQRLQEIATWEAECKERLNRERVERDELQMKTLILTDVRRKKARAKRMLTRFEKSVHLYQQRQSVPTINVSQGERFVTRMHALIAEWKGKVGECVKEEKRLKDELNRQSTGNVNRRRENRWRKVLFGTAALGGIFANQSKHWWQELIAVRRSWDKFSLPAVTNDRPLEKGIVNGTWIVPPEQPSAEWKVYCETNMTTK
;
A
#
# COMPACT_ATOMS: atom_id res chain seq x y z
N MET A 1 -18.51 -28.34 -16.36
CA MET A 1 -19.79 -27.75 -15.93
C MET A 1 -19.60 -27.31 -14.49
N SER A 2 -19.72 -26.03 -14.17
CA SER A 2 -19.55 -25.53 -12.81
C SER A 2 -20.67 -26.05 -11.91
N ASP A 3 -20.35 -26.50 -10.70
CA ASP A 3 -21.33 -27.02 -9.73
C ASP A 3 -22.44 -25.98 -9.49
N PRO A 4 -23.73 -26.33 -9.73
CA PRO A 4 -24.87 -25.43 -9.51
C PRO A 4 -24.92 -24.83 -8.10
N ARG A 5 -24.43 -25.55 -7.08
CA ARG A 5 -24.38 -25.11 -5.68
C ARG A 5 -23.46 -23.90 -5.50
N LEU A 6 -22.27 -23.92 -6.11
CA LEU A 6 -21.31 -22.80 -6.07
C LEU A 6 -21.87 -21.52 -6.71
N ARG A 7 -22.69 -21.65 -7.75
CA ARG A 7 -23.38 -20.51 -8.37
C ARG A 7 -24.41 -19.90 -7.41
N GLN A 8 -25.21 -20.73 -6.76
CA GLN A 8 -26.23 -20.28 -5.81
C GLN A 8 -25.61 -19.67 -4.55
N LEU A 9 -24.47 -20.19 -4.09
CA LEU A 9 -23.67 -19.64 -3.00
C LEU A 9 -23.16 -18.23 -3.33
N THR A 10 -22.63 -18.05 -4.54
CA THR A 10 -22.18 -16.74 -5.04
C THR A 10 -23.34 -15.73 -5.10
N ILE A 11 -24.52 -16.15 -5.56
CA ILE A 11 -25.71 -15.29 -5.64
C ILE A 11 -26.14 -14.83 -4.24
N LYS A 12 -26.33 -15.76 -3.30
CA LYS A 12 -26.77 -15.44 -1.94
C LYS A 12 -25.73 -14.59 -1.18
N THR A 13 -24.44 -14.86 -1.39
CA THR A 13 -23.34 -14.02 -0.88
C THR A 13 -23.45 -12.58 -1.40
N GLY A 14 -23.73 -12.43 -2.70
CA GLY A 14 -23.96 -11.12 -3.31
C GLY A 14 -25.17 -10.38 -2.74
N VAL A 15 -26.26 -11.09 -2.41
CA VAL A 15 -27.45 -10.52 -1.77
C VAL A 15 -27.12 -9.96 -0.39
N VAL A 16 -26.48 -10.75 0.48
CA VAL A 16 -26.08 -10.30 1.83
C VAL A 16 -25.16 -9.08 1.72
N LYS A 17 -24.16 -9.13 0.84
CA LYS A 17 -23.21 -8.00 0.65
C LYS A 17 -23.89 -6.70 0.21
N ARG A 18 -24.92 -6.76 -0.66
CA ARG A 18 -25.69 -5.57 -1.08
C ARG A 18 -26.54 -5.04 0.07
N LEU A 19 -27.30 -5.89 0.75
CA LEU A 19 -28.15 -5.50 1.87
C LEU A 19 -27.33 -4.93 3.04
N SER A 20 -26.14 -5.48 3.31
CA SER A 20 -25.21 -4.92 4.31
C SER A 20 -24.72 -3.52 3.95
N LYS A 21 -24.57 -3.20 2.65
CA LYS A 21 -24.21 -1.85 2.20
C LYS A 21 -25.40 -0.90 2.23
N GLU A 22 -26.58 -1.35 1.80
CA GLU A 22 -27.83 -0.59 1.88
C GLU A 22 -28.09 -0.11 3.30
N LYS A 23 -28.00 -1.01 4.29
CA LYS A 23 -28.13 -0.67 5.71
C LYS A 23 -27.20 0.48 6.13
N VAL A 24 -25.91 0.39 5.76
CA VAL A 24 -24.91 1.41 6.10
C VAL A 24 -25.22 2.75 5.44
N VAL A 25 -25.74 2.75 4.21
CA VAL A 25 -26.12 3.99 3.52
C VAL A 25 -27.31 4.65 4.22
N TYR A 26 -28.35 3.89 4.57
CA TYR A 26 -29.50 4.44 5.30
C TYR A 26 -29.13 4.96 6.70
N GLU A 27 -28.25 4.26 7.42
CA GLU A 27 -27.75 4.73 8.72
C GLU A 27 -26.96 6.05 8.60
N LYS A 28 -26.14 6.20 7.55
CA LYS A 28 -25.42 7.45 7.27
C LYS A 28 -26.36 8.59 6.89
N GLU A 29 -27.43 8.30 6.17
CA GLU A 29 -28.43 9.28 5.79
C GLU A 29 -29.11 9.85 7.05
N VAL A 30 -29.54 8.99 7.98
CA VAL A 30 -30.10 9.41 9.27
C VAL A 30 -29.15 10.33 10.04
N VAL A 31 -27.87 9.97 10.13
CA VAL A 31 -26.85 10.84 10.77
C VAL A 31 -26.70 12.18 10.06
N THR A 32 -26.76 12.19 8.73
CA THR A 32 -26.65 13.41 7.93
C THR A 32 -27.85 14.33 8.15
N GLN A 33 -29.06 13.77 8.15
CA GLN A 33 -30.29 14.53 8.41
C GLN A 33 -30.34 15.03 9.86
N GLN A 34 -29.91 14.23 10.84
CA GLN A 34 -29.80 14.67 12.24
C GLN A 34 -28.84 15.86 12.39
N ASN A 35 -27.64 15.76 11.80
CA ASN A 35 -26.67 16.87 11.81
C ASN A 35 -27.21 18.13 11.13
N ARG A 36 -28.08 17.98 10.12
CA ARG A 36 -28.72 19.11 9.44
C ARG A 36 -29.75 19.78 10.37
N ILE A 37 -30.55 19.00 11.10
CA ILE A 37 -31.47 19.52 12.13
C ILE A 37 -30.69 20.26 13.20
N ASP A 38 -29.60 19.69 13.71
CA ASP A 38 -28.79 20.31 14.76
C ASP A 38 -28.20 21.65 14.30
N LYS A 39 -27.77 21.74 13.04
CA LYS A 39 -27.32 23.01 12.43
C LYS A 39 -28.45 24.03 12.30
N LEU A 40 -29.63 23.60 11.87
CA LEU A 40 -30.79 24.49 11.75
C LEU A 40 -31.24 25.03 13.12
N LYS A 41 -31.19 24.17 14.16
CA LYS A 41 -31.42 24.56 15.56
C LYS A 41 -30.38 25.57 16.03
N ALA A 42 -29.10 25.35 15.72
CA ALA A 42 -28.03 26.27 16.08
C ALA A 42 -28.09 27.62 15.33
N SER A 43 -28.61 27.65 14.11
CA SER A 43 -28.80 28.88 13.33
C SER A 43 -30.08 29.65 13.67
N GLY A 44 -30.90 29.15 14.60
CA GLY A 44 -32.18 29.78 14.96
C GLY A 44 -33.20 29.77 13.82
N ALA A 45 -33.24 28.68 13.03
CA ALA A 45 -34.22 28.54 11.95
C ALA A 45 -35.65 28.45 12.50
N ASP A 46 -36.62 28.91 11.70
CA ASP A 46 -38.05 28.91 12.03
C ASP A 46 -38.61 27.49 12.24
N ASP A 47 -39.61 27.36 13.11
CA ASP A 47 -40.24 26.11 13.55
C ASP A 47 -40.82 25.32 12.38
N HIS A 48 -41.37 26.00 11.36
CA HIS A 48 -41.88 25.35 10.16
C HIS A 48 -40.76 24.61 9.40
N VAL A 49 -39.57 25.20 9.32
CA VAL A 49 -38.41 24.60 8.65
C VAL A 49 -37.87 23.43 9.47
N LEU A 50 -37.84 23.55 10.79
CA LEU A 50 -37.42 22.46 11.69
C LEU A 50 -38.36 21.25 11.60
N ARG A 51 -39.68 21.47 11.66
CA ARG A 51 -40.67 20.39 11.51
C ARG A 51 -40.55 19.69 10.17
N LYS A 52 -40.42 20.44 9.08
CA LYS A 52 -40.24 19.84 7.75
C LYS A 52 -38.97 18.98 7.68
N GLN A 53 -37.89 19.44 8.31
CA GLN A 53 -36.65 18.67 8.34
C GLN A 53 -36.72 17.44 9.25
N GLU A 54 -37.50 17.51 10.34
CA GLU A 54 -37.81 16.35 11.21
C GLU A 54 -38.64 15.30 10.47
N GLU A 55 -39.58 15.69 9.61
CA GLU A 55 -40.29 14.75 8.72
C GLU A 55 -39.32 13.99 7.81
N VAL A 56 -38.36 14.69 7.19
CA VAL A 56 -37.34 14.06 6.33
C VAL A 56 -36.45 13.09 7.12
N LEU A 57 -36.11 13.43 8.37
CA LEU A 57 -35.39 12.51 9.26
C LEU A 57 -36.22 11.26 9.54
N GLN A 58 -37.52 11.41 9.86
CA GLN A 58 -38.41 10.27 10.09
C GLN A 58 -38.53 9.39 8.86
N GLU A 59 -38.71 9.94 7.66
CA GLU A 59 -38.71 9.19 6.40
C GLU A 59 -37.43 8.37 6.23
N SER A 60 -36.27 8.97 6.55
CA SER A 60 -34.97 8.28 6.49
C SER A 60 -34.86 7.16 7.52
N MET A 61 -35.39 7.37 8.74
CA MET A 61 -35.40 6.37 9.81
C MET A 61 -36.32 5.18 9.49
N MET A 62 -37.47 5.43 8.87
CA MET A 62 -38.44 4.39 8.48
C MET A 62 -37.87 3.37 7.48
N MET A 63 -36.79 3.69 6.76
CA MET A 63 -36.14 2.79 5.80
C MET A 63 -35.27 1.71 6.48
N ILE A 64 -34.78 1.96 7.69
CA ILE A 64 -33.81 1.09 8.36
C ILE A 64 -34.43 -0.25 8.79
N PRO A 65 -35.61 -0.30 9.44
CA PRO A 65 -36.19 -1.56 9.92
C PRO A 65 -36.44 -2.58 8.80
N ASP A 66 -36.93 -2.13 7.64
CA ASP A 66 -37.16 -3.05 6.51
C ASP A 66 -35.86 -3.64 5.96
N CYS A 67 -34.82 -2.81 5.82
CA CYS A 67 -33.52 -3.25 5.37
C CYS A 67 -32.87 -4.23 6.36
N GLN A 68 -33.04 -4.01 7.66
CA GLN A 68 -32.56 -4.93 8.70
C GLN A 68 -33.27 -6.28 8.63
N ARG A 69 -34.59 -6.30 8.44
CA ARG A 69 -35.36 -7.55 8.25
C ARG A 69 -34.91 -8.31 7.01
N ARG A 70 -34.76 -7.62 5.87
CA ARG A 70 -34.26 -8.24 4.62
C ARG A 70 -32.85 -8.80 4.80
N LEU A 71 -31.96 -8.06 5.47
CA LEU A 71 -30.59 -8.51 5.75
C LEU A 71 -30.57 -9.73 6.67
N ALA A 72 -31.39 -9.75 7.73
CA ALA A 72 -31.48 -10.89 8.65
C ALA A 72 -31.95 -12.16 7.94
N LYS A 73 -32.99 -12.05 7.10
CA LYS A 73 -33.48 -13.19 6.29
C LYS A 73 -32.42 -13.70 5.32
N ALA A 74 -31.76 -12.80 4.58
CA ALA A 74 -30.72 -13.19 3.63
C ALA A 74 -29.50 -13.81 4.33
N HIS A 75 -29.19 -13.34 5.53
CA HIS A 75 -28.12 -13.87 6.38
C HIS A 75 -28.43 -15.29 6.86
N GLU A 76 -29.65 -15.52 7.34
CA GLU A 76 -30.13 -16.85 7.74
C GLU A 76 -30.10 -17.83 6.56
N GLU A 77 -30.64 -17.44 5.41
CA GLU A 77 -30.64 -18.27 4.21
C GLU A 77 -29.23 -18.64 3.72
N LEU A 78 -28.28 -17.71 3.80
CA LEU A 78 -26.88 -17.97 3.44
C LEU A 78 -26.19 -18.83 4.51
N SER A 79 -26.49 -18.61 5.79
CA SER A 79 -25.96 -19.42 6.89
C SER A 79 -26.44 -20.86 6.85
N GLU A 80 -27.71 -21.09 6.50
CA GLU A 80 -28.27 -22.44 6.34
C GLU A 80 -27.63 -23.16 5.15
N MET A 81 -27.46 -22.46 4.02
CA MET A 81 -26.79 -23.02 2.85
C MET A 81 -25.34 -23.43 3.14
N ILE A 82 -24.58 -22.60 3.88
CA ILE A 82 -23.20 -22.90 4.27
C ILE A 82 -23.10 -24.11 5.21
N LYS A 83 -24.08 -24.31 6.10
CA LYS A 83 -24.16 -25.49 6.99
C LYS A 83 -24.49 -26.77 6.22
N ASN A 84 -25.33 -26.68 5.21
CA ASN A 84 -25.74 -27.85 4.41
C ASN A 84 -24.67 -28.26 3.38
N GLU A 85 -23.76 -27.34 3.01
CA GLU A 85 -22.74 -27.53 1.97
C GLU A 85 -21.31 -27.55 2.52
N GLU A 86 -21.09 -28.17 3.68
CA GLU A 86 -19.76 -28.25 4.32
C GLU A 86 -18.70 -29.00 3.49
N GLU A 87 -19.12 -29.80 2.51
CA GLU A 87 -18.23 -30.49 1.56
C GLU A 87 -17.49 -29.52 0.62
N LEU A 88 -17.95 -28.27 0.52
CA LEU A 88 -17.39 -27.23 -0.35
C LEU A 88 -16.44 -26.27 0.37
N LYS A 89 -15.98 -26.59 1.59
CA LYS A 89 -15.09 -25.73 2.42
C LYS A 89 -13.80 -25.27 1.72
N GLU A 90 -13.27 -26.09 0.83
CA GLU A 90 -12.04 -25.80 0.07
C GLU A 90 -12.26 -24.88 -1.14
N SER A 91 -13.52 -24.54 -1.46
CA SER A 91 -13.83 -23.62 -2.55
C SER A 91 -13.70 -22.15 -2.12
N GLU A 92 -13.12 -21.33 -3.00
CA GLU A 92 -13.03 -19.87 -2.82
C GLU A 92 -14.40 -19.21 -2.58
N GLN A 93 -15.45 -19.73 -3.25
CA GLN A 93 -16.81 -19.21 -3.11
C GLN A 93 -17.38 -19.46 -1.70
N TYR A 94 -17.05 -20.60 -1.10
CA TYR A 94 -17.46 -20.92 0.27
C TYR A 94 -16.74 -20.04 1.30
N GLN A 95 -15.43 -19.89 1.16
CA GLN A 95 -14.64 -19.01 2.04
C GLN A 95 -15.11 -17.55 1.94
N ALA A 96 -15.41 -17.07 0.73
CA ALA A 96 -15.96 -15.74 0.52
C ALA A 96 -17.34 -15.56 1.16
N ALA A 97 -18.20 -16.59 1.09
CA ALA A 97 -19.52 -16.59 1.71
C ALA A 97 -19.43 -16.52 3.25
N VAL A 98 -18.53 -17.31 3.85
CA VAL A 98 -18.26 -17.29 5.30
C VAL A 98 -17.76 -15.92 5.74
N ALA A 99 -16.78 -15.34 5.04
CA ALA A 99 -16.25 -14.02 5.37
C ALA A 99 -17.34 -12.92 5.32
N VAL A 100 -18.25 -12.98 4.35
CA VAL A 100 -19.37 -12.02 4.24
C VAL A 100 -20.40 -12.23 5.36
N LEU A 101 -20.68 -13.48 5.76
CA LEU A 101 -21.56 -13.75 6.91
C LEU A 101 -20.98 -13.22 8.21
N ASP A 102 -19.67 -13.37 8.43
CA ASP A 102 -19.01 -12.93 9.66
C ASP A 102 -18.91 -11.40 9.73
N ASP A 103 -18.60 -10.73 8.62
CA ASP A 103 -18.67 -9.26 8.52
C ASP A 103 -20.10 -8.76 8.78
N ALA A 104 -21.12 -9.42 8.24
CA ALA A 104 -22.52 -9.08 8.51
C ALA A 104 -22.92 -9.32 9.98
N LYS A 105 -22.49 -10.43 10.60
CA LYS A 105 -22.72 -10.71 12.03
C LYS A 105 -22.08 -9.64 12.91
N LEU A 106 -20.81 -9.32 12.67
CA LEU A 106 -20.07 -8.33 13.45
C LEU A 106 -20.83 -7.00 13.50
N ARG A 107 -21.31 -6.54 12.34
CA ARG A 107 -22.10 -5.30 12.22
C ARG A 107 -23.46 -5.35 12.92
N VAL A 108 -24.10 -6.51 12.99
CA VAL A 108 -25.36 -6.67 13.76
C VAL A 108 -25.07 -6.68 15.26
N THR A 109 -24.02 -7.40 15.70
CA THR A 109 -23.64 -7.46 17.11
C THR A 109 -23.19 -6.10 17.65
N ASP A 110 -22.46 -5.31 16.85
CA ASP A 110 -22.03 -3.98 17.26
C ASP A 110 -23.22 -3.04 17.40
N ALA A 111 -24.20 -3.11 16.49
CA ALA A 111 -25.44 -2.34 16.60
C ALA A 111 -26.25 -2.73 17.85
N GLN A 112 -26.36 -4.02 18.15
CA GLN A 112 -27.04 -4.51 19.36
C GLN A 112 -26.31 -4.08 20.64
N ARG A 113 -24.97 -4.14 20.67
CA ARG A 113 -24.17 -3.65 21.80
C ARG A 113 -24.37 -2.16 22.02
N VAL A 114 -24.43 -1.37 20.96
CA VAL A 114 -24.71 0.06 21.04
C VAL A 114 -26.12 0.30 21.58
N GLN A 115 -27.14 -0.42 21.09
CA GLN A 115 -28.50 -0.30 21.61
C GLN A 115 -28.63 -0.74 23.07
N GLN A 116 -27.98 -1.84 23.45
CA GLN A 116 -27.95 -2.33 24.82
C GLN A 116 -27.26 -1.31 25.72
N PHE A 117 -26.12 -0.76 25.30
CA PHE A 117 -25.43 0.31 26.00
C PHE A 117 -26.35 1.52 26.20
N LEU A 118 -26.98 2.00 25.12
CA LEU A 118 -27.91 3.13 25.17
C LEU A 118 -29.10 2.87 26.09
N SER A 119 -29.63 1.64 26.10
CA SER A 119 -30.72 1.23 26.99
C SER A 119 -30.27 1.19 28.45
N THR A 120 -29.08 0.64 28.74
CA THR A 120 -28.51 0.64 30.09
C THR A 120 -28.10 2.02 30.59
N THR A 121 -27.84 2.98 29.70
CA THR A 121 -27.56 4.37 30.07
C THR A 121 -28.79 5.28 30.05
N GLY A 122 -29.88 4.85 29.41
CA GLY A 122 -31.14 5.59 29.30
C GLY A 122 -32.00 5.54 30.57
N ASP A 123 -31.76 4.56 31.44
CA ASP A 123 -32.41 4.39 32.75
C ASP A 123 -31.46 4.68 33.93
N VAL A 124 -30.53 5.64 33.78
CA VAL A 124 -30.07 6.33 35.00
C VAL A 124 -31.19 7.26 35.41
N ASP A 125 -32.14 6.67 36.13
CA ASP A 125 -33.06 7.30 37.06
C ASP A 125 -32.52 8.67 37.51
N ASP A 126 -33.17 9.74 37.03
CA ASP A 126 -32.87 11.13 37.37
C ASP A 126 -33.28 11.44 38.83
N SER A 127 -33.56 10.41 39.62
CA SER A 127 -33.63 10.42 41.10
C SER A 127 -32.26 10.54 41.77
N LYS A 128 -31.26 11.15 41.13
CA LYS A 128 -30.19 11.77 41.89
C LYS A 128 -30.81 12.98 42.53
N ASP A 129 -31.16 12.84 43.81
CA ASP A 129 -31.42 13.92 44.76
C ASP A 129 -30.93 15.24 44.18
N HIS A 130 -31.86 16.05 43.68
CA HIS A 130 -31.63 17.46 43.47
C HIS A 130 -31.44 18.08 44.86
N ARG A 131 -30.34 17.73 45.55
CA ARG A 131 -29.68 18.69 46.42
C ARG A 131 -29.49 19.89 45.53
N SER A 132 -30.05 21.01 45.94
CA SER A 132 -29.94 22.30 45.31
C SER A 132 -28.45 22.63 45.12
N ILE A 133 -27.82 22.10 44.07
CA ILE A 133 -26.43 22.39 43.77
C ILE A 133 -26.46 23.82 43.28
N ILE A 134 -26.15 24.75 44.18
CA ILE A 134 -25.87 26.14 43.83
C ILE A 134 -24.97 26.12 42.59
N PRO A 135 -25.40 26.70 41.45
CA PRO A 135 -24.65 26.58 40.20
C PRO A 135 -23.35 27.39 40.27
N VAL A 136 -22.30 26.84 40.89
CA VAL A 136 -21.01 27.56 41.00
C VAL A 136 -20.30 27.60 39.66
N ASN A 137 -20.08 28.80 39.11
CA ASN A 137 -19.28 28.99 37.91
C ASN A 137 -17.81 29.25 38.31
N ILE A 138 -16.88 28.48 37.75
CA ILE A 138 -15.44 28.60 38.05
C ILE A 138 -14.89 29.97 37.59
N SER A 139 -15.43 30.57 36.53
CA SER A 139 -14.97 31.88 36.05
C SER A 139 -15.40 33.00 36.99
N THR A 140 -16.68 33.01 37.40
CA THR A 140 -17.22 34.05 38.29
C THR A 140 -16.55 33.97 39.66
N TYR A 141 -16.40 32.76 40.22
CA TYR A 141 -15.70 32.55 41.49
C TYR A 141 -14.22 33.01 41.42
N ARG A 142 -13.59 32.88 40.24
CA ARG A 142 -12.24 33.40 40.02
C ARG A 142 -12.22 34.93 39.94
N GLU A 143 -13.20 35.53 39.27
CA GLU A 143 -13.33 36.99 39.14
C GLU A 143 -13.59 37.64 40.50
N GLU A 144 -14.53 37.12 41.27
CA GLU A 144 -14.86 37.55 42.64
C GLU A 144 -13.65 37.43 43.58
N LEU A 145 -12.87 36.34 43.49
CA LEU A 145 -11.62 36.21 44.24
C LEU A 145 -10.56 37.25 43.83
N CYS A 146 -10.46 37.55 42.54
CA CYS A 146 -9.55 38.60 42.06
C CYS A 146 -9.97 39.99 42.55
N GLU A 147 -11.28 40.26 42.60
CA GLU A 147 -11.83 41.49 43.14
C GLU A 147 -11.57 41.63 44.65
N ALA A 148 -11.81 40.57 45.42
CA ALA A 148 -11.47 40.53 46.85
C ALA A 148 -9.97 40.78 47.11
N LEU A 149 -9.09 40.21 46.28
CA LEU A 149 -7.64 40.44 46.38
C LEU A 149 -7.28 41.90 46.11
N ASN A 150 -7.92 42.53 45.13
CA ASN A 150 -7.69 43.95 44.81
C ASN A 150 -8.17 44.88 45.94
N VAL A 151 -9.33 44.61 46.53
CA VAL A 151 -9.83 45.36 47.70
C VAL A 151 -8.89 45.19 48.90
N LEU A 152 -8.35 43.98 49.10
CA LEU A 152 -7.38 43.70 50.16
C LEU A 152 -6.05 44.44 49.93
N GLU A 153 -5.57 44.58 48.70
CA GLU A 153 -4.42 45.41 48.36
C GLU A 153 -4.68 46.90 48.66
N ASN A 154 -5.87 47.40 48.33
CA ASN A 154 -6.27 48.77 48.64
C ASN A 154 -6.34 49.03 50.15
N LEU A 155 -6.85 48.07 50.93
CA LEU A 155 -6.87 48.16 52.40
C LEU A 155 -5.46 48.22 53.00
N LYS A 156 -4.54 47.40 52.48
CA LYS A 156 -3.11 47.48 52.89
C LYS A 156 -2.50 48.83 52.54
N HIS A 157 -2.87 49.41 51.40
CA HIS A 157 -2.41 50.74 51.02
C HIS A 157 -2.94 51.82 51.98
N SER A 158 -4.25 51.83 52.27
CA SER A 158 -4.82 52.79 53.21
C SER A 158 -4.28 52.61 54.65
N GLN A 159 -3.94 51.37 55.07
CA GLN A 159 -3.23 51.15 56.33
C GLN A 159 -1.88 51.90 56.36
N LEU A 160 -1.07 51.79 55.29
CA LEU A 160 0.20 52.50 55.20
C LEU A 160 0.04 54.03 55.17
N VAL A 161 -1.07 54.53 54.63
CA VAL A 161 -1.38 55.97 54.61
C VAL A 161 -1.76 56.44 56.00
N LEU A 162 -2.63 55.72 56.71
CA LEU A 162 -2.97 56.00 58.11
C LEU A 162 -1.71 55.96 59.00
N ASP A 163 -0.85 54.95 58.86
CA ASP A 163 0.41 54.87 59.64
C ASP A 163 1.34 56.08 59.41
N LYS A 164 1.30 56.70 58.23
CA LYS A 164 2.05 57.93 57.92
C LYS A 164 1.39 59.17 58.50
N LEU A 165 0.07 59.30 58.35
CA LEU A 165 -0.70 60.42 58.89
C LEU A 165 -0.62 60.46 60.42
N LEU A 166 -0.48 59.31 61.08
CA LEU A 166 -0.24 59.22 62.53
C LEU A 166 1.08 59.89 62.98
N GLN A 167 2.02 60.11 62.05
CA GLN A 167 3.32 60.76 62.32
C GLN A 167 3.28 62.27 62.00
N GLU A 168 2.19 62.80 61.45
CA GLU A 168 2.04 64.20 61.02
C GLU A 168 1.12 64.98 61.98
N GLU A 169 1.57 66.11 62.54
CA GLU A 169 0.85 66.86 63.61
C GLU A 169 -0.40 67.64 63.14
N GLU A 170 -0.65 67.78 61.83
CA GLU A 170 -1.73 68.64 61.27
C GLU A 170 -2.60 67.91 60.22
N SER A 171 -3.33 66.86 60.60
CA SER A 171 -4.07 66.07 59.59
C SER A 171 -5.41 65.44 60.02
N ASP A 172 -6.16 66.09 60.92
CA ASP A 172 -7.46 65.58 61.41
C ASP A 172 -8.50 65.32 60.30
N THR A 173 -8.58 66.17 59.29
CA THR A 173 -9.57 66.00 58.19
C THR A 173 -9.19 64.85 57.26
N ARG A 174 -7.92 64.76 56.85
CA ARG A 174 -7.40 63.68 55.99
C ARG A 174 -7.43 62.33 56.69
N TRP A 175 -7.19 62.32 58.00
CA TRP A 175 -7.31 61.13 58.83
C TRP A 175 -8.74 60.56 58.83
N ASN A 176 -9.74 61.44 59.02
CA ASN A 176 -11.14 61.03 59.02
C ASN A 176 -11.60 60.54 57.64
N GLU A 177 -11.15 61.19 56.55
CA GLU A 177 -11.44 60.76 55.17
C GLU A 177 -10.85 59.38 54.85
N GLU A 178 -9.59 59.12 55.23
CA GLU A 178 -8.96 57.80 55.03
C GLU A 178 -9.58 56.72 55.93
N LEU A 179 -9.99 57.06 57.16
CA LEU A 179 -10.74 56.14 58.02
C LEU A 179 -12.07 55.73 57.38
N GLU A 180 -12.86 56.68 56.88
CA GLU A 180 -14.13 56.41 56.22
C GLU A 180 -13.92 55.54 54.98
N ARG A 181 -12.91 55.85 54.16
CA ARG A 181 -12.50 55.02 53.02
C ARG A 181 -12.13 53.60 53.44
N THR A 182 -11.40 53.42 54.55
CA THR A 182 -11.03 52.08 55.02
C THR A 182 -12.21 51.27 55.51
N GLU A 183 -13.19 51.90 56.17
CA GLU A 183 -14.42 51.22 56.58
C GLU A 183 -15.26 50.82 55.36
N GLN A 184 -15.38 51.69 54.35
CA GLN A 184 -16.03 51.36 53.08
C GLN A 184 -15.33 50.20 52.35
N LEU A 185 -13.99 50.15 52.35
CA LEU A 185 -13.26 49.03 51.75
C LEU A 185 -13.44 47.73 52.55
N LYS A 186 -13.55 47.81 53.89
CA LYS A 186 -13.83 46.65 54.75
C LYS A 186 -15.24 46.08 54.52
N THR A 187 -16.25 46.94 54.32
CA THR A 187 -17.61 46.48 54.02
C THR A 187 -17.65 45.81 52.66
N VAL A 188 -17.10 46.43 51.62
CA VAL A 188 -17.01 45.83 50.27
C VAL A 188 -16.27 44.49 50.30
N LEU A 189 -15.17 44.37 51.03
CA LEU A 189 -14.45 43.10 51.15
C LEU A 189 -15.30 42.01 51.83
N ARG A 190 -16.04 42.37 52.88
CA ARG A 190 -16.91 41.43 53.60
C ARG A 190 -18.04 40.93 52.70
N ASP A 191 -18.66 41.84 51.94
CA ASP A 191 -19.77 41.53 51.04
C ASP A 191 -19.33 40.60 49.89
N ILE A 192 -18.09 40.73 49.40
CA ILE A 192 -17.52 39.82 48.39
C ILE A 192 -17.14 38.46 49.00
N LEU A 193 -16.62 38.43 50.23
CA LEU A 193 -16.15 37.19 50.86
C LEU A 193 -17.28 36.31 51.39
N GLU A 194 -18.39 36.88 51.87
CA GLU A 194 -19.49 36.12 52.47
C GLU A 194 -20.07 35.04 51.53
N PRO A 195 -20.36 35.31 50.24
CA PRO A 195 -20.80 34.29 49.29
C PRO A 195 -19.70 33.27 48.91
N LEU A 196 -18.44 33.70 48.93
CA LEU A 196 -17.29 32.85 48.61
C LEU A 196 -16.97 31.88 49.75
N ASP A 197 -17.22 32.27 51.00
CA ASP A 197 -16.86 31.50 52.19
C ASP A 197 -17.84 30.34 52.48
N ASP A 198 -19.01 30.35 51.82
CA ASP A 198 -20.05 29.33 51.93
C ASP A 198 -19.51 27.90 51.68
N VAL A 199 -19.88 27.00 52.61
CA VAL A 199 -19.35 25.62 52.67
C VAL A 199 -19.86 24.79 51.49
N GLU A 200 -21.12 24.98 51.09
CA GLU A 200 -21.72 24.23 49.99
C GLU A 200 -21.16 24.66 48.64
N CYS A 201 -20.99 25.97 48.44
CA CYS A 201 -20.31 26.56 47.27
C CYS A 201 -18.89 26.03 47.10
N LYS A 202 -18.08 26.01 48.17
CA LYS A 202 -16.70 25.48 48.12
C LYS A 202 -16.64 24.00 47.77
N GLN A 203 -17.52 23.18 48.34
CA GLN A 203 -17.59 21.74 48.03
C GLN A 203 -17.98 21.51 46.56
N SER A 204 -18.99 22.22 46.07
CA SER A 204 -19.43 22.18 44.65
C SER A 204 -18.31 22.61 43.70
N LEU A 205 -17.60 23.70 44.02
CA LEU A 205 -16.43 24.16 43.25
C LEU A 205 -15.32 23.10 43.21
N HIS A 206 -15.00 22.51 44.36
CA HIS A 206 -13.95 21.50 44.47
C HIS A 206 -14.26 20.28 43.59
N GLN A 207 -15.49 19.79 43.61
CA GLN A 207 -15.94 18.68 42.76
C GLN A 207 -15.84 19.04 41.27
N LYS A 208 -16.27 20.25 40.87
CA LYS A 208 -16.15 20.74 39.49
C LYS A 208 -14.69 20.83 39.04
N LEU A 209 -13.78 21.30 39.91
CA LEU A 209 -12.35 21.39 39.61
C LEU A 209 -11.72 20.00 39.43
N ILE A 210 -12.07 19.01 40.27
CA ILE A 210 -11.63 17.62 40.11
C ILE A 210 -12.11 17.06 38.77
N ALA A 211 -13.39 17.23 38.44
CA ALA A 211 -13.96 16.76 37.18
C ALA A 211 -13.26 17.41 35.98
N ARG A 212 -13.02 18.72 36.03
CA ARG A 212 -12.31 19.47 34.97
C ARG A 212 -10.85 19.00 34.83
N ARG A 213 -10.16 18.73 35.95
CA ARG A 213 -8.79 18.19 35.95
C ARG A 213 -8.74 16.79 35.31
N LYS A 214 -9.67 15.90 35.69
CA LYS A 214 -9.79 14.56 35.08
C LYS A 214 -10.06 14.66 33.57
N LYS A 215 -10.97 15.54 33.15
CA LYS A 215 -11.28 15.79 31.73
C LYS A 215 -10.07 16.30 30.96
N ARG A 216 -9.35 17.30 31.48
CA ARG A 216 -8.11 17.82 30.86
C ARG A 216 -7.03 16.74 30.75
N ALA A 217 -6.83 15.93 31.78
CA ALA A 217 -5.85 14.84 31.76
C ALA A 217 -6.21 13.77 30.71
N TRP A 218 -7.49 13.42 30.58
CA TRP A 218 -7.98 12.52 29.55
C TRP A 218 -7.79 13.10 28.14
N GLN A 219 -8.15 14.37 27.94
CA GLN A 219 -7.94 15.07 26.65
C GLN A 219 -6.47 15.12 26.26
N LYS A 220 -5.57 15.41 27.20
CA LYS A 220 -4.12 15.41 26.97
C LYS A 220 -3.63 14.04 26.52
N ARG A 221 -4.06 12.95 27.18
CA ARG A 221 -3.71 11.58 26.79
C ARG A 221 -4.25 11.22 25.40
N ARG A 222 -5.52 11.56 25.12
CA ARG A 222 -6.16 11.33 23.81
C ARG A 222 -5.44 12.08 22.70
N ASN A 223 -5.15 13.37 22.88
CA ASN A 223 -4.46 14.19 21.88
C ASN A 223 -3.03 13.68 21.64
N LYS A 224 -2.33 13.23 22.69
CA LYS A 224 -1.01 12.61 22.56
C LYS A 224 -1.06 11.33 21.71
N ARG A 225 -2.07 10.47 21.93
CA ARG A 225 -2.29 9.27 21.09
C ARG A 225 -2.56 9.66 19.64
N LEU A 226 -3.52 10.55 19.39
CA LEU A 226 -3.85 11.01 18.04
C LEU A 226 -2.65 11.65 17.31
N GLN A 227 -1.79 12.37 18.04
CA GLN A 227 -0.56 12.93 17.47
C GLN A 227 0.44 11.82 17.10
N ALA A 228 0.61 10.82 17.96
CA ALA A 228 1.47 9.68 17.68
C ALA A 228 0.96 8.86 16.49
N ASP A 229 -0.35 8.61 16.41
CA ASP A 229 -0.98 7.87 15.31
C ASP A 229 -0.77 8.61 13.98
N ARG A 230 -1.03 9.93 13.94
CA ARG A 230 -0.77 10.76 12.74
C ARG A 230 0.69 10.76 12.33
N ALA A 231 1.62 10.82 13.29
CA ALA A 231 3.05 10.78 13.00
C ALA A 231 3.46 9.41 12.44
N ALA A 232 2.92 8.31 12.97
CA ALA A 232 3.15 6.96 12.47
C ALA A 232 2.59 6.80 11.05
N GLU A 233 1.37 7.27 10.78
CA GLU A 233 0.78 7.27 9.43
C GLU A 233 1.62 8.05 8.43
N GLN A 234 2.12 9.23 8.83
CA GLN A 234 3.02 10.04 8.01
C GLN A 234 4.35 9.32 7.73
N ALA A 235 4.95 8.68 8.74
CA ALA A 235 6.18 7.92 8.58
C ALA A 235 6.01 6.71 7.63
N VAL A 236 4.89 5.99 7.73
CA VAL A 236 4.57 4.90 6.80
C VAL A 236 4.42 5.45 5.38
N ARG A 237 3.73 6.58 5.21
CA ARG A 237 3.55 7.21 3.90
C ARG A 237 4.88 7.66 3.29
N THR A 238 5.76 8.28 4.07
CA THR A 238 7.08 8.70 3.58
C THR A 238 7.94 7.51 3.20
N GLN A 239 7.93 6.44 3.99
CA GLN A 239 8.62 5.19 3.65
C GLN A 239 8.12 4.60 2.32
N ARG A 240 6.80 4.51 2.12
CA ARG A 240 6.24 4.04 0.84
C ARG A 240 6.63 4.92 -0.34
N LEU A 241 6.66 6.23 -0.16
CA LEU A 241 7.11 7.16 -1.21
C LEU A 241 8.60 6.97 -1.53
N GLN A 242 9.44 6.70 -0.53
CA GLN A 242 10.84 6.37 -0.74
C GLN A 242 10.99 5.05 -1.51
N GLU A 243 10.24 4.01 -1.14
CA GLU A 243 10.21 2.73 -1.88
C GLU A 243 9.82 2.93 -3.34
N ILE A 244 8.75 3.71 -3.61
CA ILE A 244 8.32 4.04 -4.97
C ILE A 244 9.44 4.78 -5.72
N ALA A 245 10.07 5.78 -5.10
CA ALA A 245 11.15 6.54 -5.73
C ALA A 245 12.37 5.65 -6.06
N THR A 246 12.73 4.74 -5.16
CA THR A 246 13.81 3.76 -5.42
C THR A 246 13.47 2.85 -6.60
N TRP A 247 12.23 2.32 -6.63
CA TRP A 247 11.77 1.47 -7.72
C TRP A 247 11.71 2.23 -9.06
N GLU A 248 11.27 3.48 -9.07
CA GLU A 248 11.28 4.32 -10.26
C GLU A 248 12.70 4.57 -10.77
N ALA A 249 13.67 4.81 -9.87
CA ALA A 249 15.07 4.99 -10.23
C ALA A 249 15.64 3.71 -10.86
N GLU A 250 15.41 2.55 -10.25
CA GLU A 250 15.81 1.25 -10.80
C GLU A 250 15.18 1.00 -12.18
N CYS A 251 13.89 1.32 -12.36
CA CYS A 251 13.22 1.21 -13.65
C CYS A 251 13.87 2.08 -14.71
N LYS A 252 14.15 3.35 -14.38
CA LYS A 252 14.82 4.30 -15.28
C LYS A 252 16.22 3.81 -15.64
N GLU A 253 16.98 3.29 -14.69
CA GLU A 253 18.30 2.72 -14.96
C GLU A 253 18.24 1.49 -15.87
N ARG A 254 17.27 0.59 -15.67
CA ARG A 254 17.08 -0.56 -16.57
C ARG A 254 16.77 -0.09 -17.99
N LEU A 255 15.86 0.87 -18.15
CA LEU A 255 15.51 1.40 -19.46
C LEU A 255 16.71 2.09 -20.13
N ASN A 256 17.50 2.85 -19.36
CA ASN A 256 18.73 3.47 -19.84
C ASN A 256 19.74 2.41 -20.31
N ARG A 257 19.96 1.35 -19.54
CA ARG A 257 20.83 0.22 -19.92
C ARG A 257 20.37 -0.41 -21.23
N GLU A 258 19.08 -0.74 -21.33
CA GLU A 258 18.53 -1.29 -22.57
C GLU A 258 18.65 -0.32 -23.76
N ARG A 259 18.51 1.00 -23.55
CA ARG A 259 18.73 1.99 -24.61
C ARG A 259 20.18 1.96 -25.09
N VAL A 260 21.14 1.98 -24.17
CA VAL A 260 22.58 1.91 -24.51
C VAL A 260 22.88 0.62 -25.26
N GLU A 261 22.36 -0.53 -24.83
CA GLU A 261 22.51 -1.80 -25.53
C GLU A 261 21.92 -1.76 -26.95
N ARG A 262 20.75 -1.14 -27.15
CA ARG A 262 20.16 -0.94 -28.48
C ARG A 262 21.03 -0.04 -29.36
N ASP A 263 21.57 1.05 -28.82
CA ASP A 263 22.44 1.96 -29.55
C ASP A 263 23.76 1.27 -29.95
N GLU A 264 24.35 0.47 -29.07
CA GLU A 264 25.51 -0.36 -29.38
C GLU A 264 25.22 -1.38 -30.48
N LEU A 265 24.05 -2.02 -30.43
CA LEU A 265 23.61 -2.94 -31.47
C LEU A 265 23.45 -2.24 -32.81
N GLN A 266 22.81 -1.07 -32.83
CA GLN A 266 22.70 -0.24 -34.03
C GLN A 266 24.09 0.12 -34.58
N MET A 267 25.01 0.58 -33.73
CA MET A 267 26.39 0.87 -34.13
C MET A 267 27.07 -0.36 -34.76
N LYS A 268 26.94 -1.54 -34.14
CA LYS A 268 27.48 -2.80 -34.68
C LYS A 268 26.87 -3.14 -36.05
N THR A 269 25.59 -2.87 -36.28
CA THR A 269 24.97 -3.06 -37.59
C THR A 269 25.52 -2.11 -38.65
N LEU A 270 25.74 -0.83 -38.30
CA LEU A 270 26.36 0.15 -39.19
C LEU A 270 27.77 -0.30 -39.59
N ILE A 271 28.61 -0.68 -38.62
CA ILE A 271 29.96 -1.22 -38.86
C ILE A 271 29.90 -2.43 -39.79
N LEU A 272 28.96 -3.36 -39.57
CA LEU A 272 28.78 -4.52 -40.44
C LEU A 272 28.46 -4.11 -41.89
N THR A 273 27.66 -3.06 -42.11
CA THR A 273 27.42 -2.56 -43.47
C THR A 273 28.69 -2.01 -44.11
N ASP A 274 29.53 -1.32 -43.35
CA ASP A 274 30.79 -0.77 -43.85
C ASP A 274 31.82 -1.85 -44.16
N VAL A 275 31.92 -2.88 -43.31
CA VAL A 275 32.76 -4.06 -43.57
C VAL A 275 32.32 -4.76 -44.86
N ARG A 276 31.01 -4.90 -45.10
CA ARG A 276 30.49 -5.44 -46.38
C ARG A 276 30.87 -4.58 -47.58
N ARG A 277 30.82 -3.24 -47.46
CA ARG A 277 31.26 -2.32 -48.52
C ARG A 277 32.76 -2.44 -48.78
N LYS A 278 33.59 -2.45 -47.73
CA LYS A 278 35.05 -2.62 -47.81
C LYS A 278 35.41 -3.95 -48.47
N LYS A 279 34.77 -5.04 -48.06
CA LYS A 279 34.90 -6.37 -48.69
C LYS A 279 34.56 -6.35 -50.17
N ALA A 280 33.43 -5.73 -50.55
CA ALA A 280 33.03 -5.63 -51.95
C ALA A 280 34.02 -4.79 -52.78
N ARG A 281 34.53 -3.69 -52.23
CA ARG A 281 35.58 -2.87 -52.88
C ARG A 281 36.87 -3.66 -53.07
N ALA A 282 37.30 -4.38 -52.05
CA ALA A 282 38.51 -5.20 -52.12
C ALA A 282 38.39 -6.32 -53.16
N LYS A 283 37.23 -7.00 -53.22
CA LYS A 283 36.92 -7.96 -54.29
C LYS A 283 36.98 -7.34 -55.68
N ARG A 284 36.39 -6.15 -55.88
CA ARG A 284 36.44 -5.45 -57.18
C ARG A 284 37.88 -5.11 -57.60
N MET A 285 38.71 -4.65 -56.67
CA MET A 285 40.12 -4.36 -56.96
C MET A 285 40.90 -5.62 -57.30
N LEU A 286 40.69 -6.70 -56.55
CA LEU A 286 41.27 -8.01 -56.82
C LEU A 286 40.88 -8.54 -58.21
N THR A 287 39.61 -8.46 -58.59
CA THR A 287 39.16 -8.84 -59.94
C THR A 287 39.81 -8.00 -61.03
N ARG A 288 40.06 -6.70 -60.80
CA ARG A 288 40.79 -5.85 -61.75
C ARG A 288 42.23 -6.33 -61.91
N PHE A 289 42.91 -6.60 -60.81
CA PHE A 289 44.28 -7.08 -60.83
C PHE A 289 44.41 -8.44 -61.53
N GLU A 290 43.53 -9.40 -61.23
CA GLU A 290 43.49 -10.72 -61.89
C GLU A 290 43.22 -10.59 -63.40
N LYS A 291 42.29 -9.70 -63.80
CA LYS A 291 42.05 -9.40 -65.22
C LYS A 291 43.27 -8.77 -65.89
N SER A 292 43.97 -7.85 -65.23
CA SER A 292 45.20 -7.25 -65.76
C SER A 292 46.30 -8.27 -65.98
N VAL A 293 46.47 -9.24 -65.07
CA VAL A 293 47.41 -10.35 -65.24
C VAL A 293 47.00 -11.26 -66.40
N HIS A 294 45.71 -11.62 -66.50
CA HIS A 294 45.19 -12.45 -67.59
C HIS A 294 45.37 -11.79 -68.97
N LEU A 295 45.05 -10.49 -69.08
CA LEU A 295 45.25 -9.71 -70.32
C LEU A 295 46.73 -9.61 -70.68
N TYR A 296 47.61 -9.51 -69.69
CA TYR A 296 49.05 -9.49 -69.90
C TYR A 296 49.57 -10.85 -70.42
N GLN A 297 49.14 -11.95 -69.80
CA GLN A 297 49.46 -13.32 -70.25
C GLN A 297 48.94 -13.61 -71.66
N GLN A 298 47.73 -13.13 -71.99
CA GLN A 298 47.14 -13.27 -73.32
C GLN A 298 47.87 -12.46 -74.40
N ARG A 299 48.52 -11.34 -74.03
CA ARG A 299 49.30 -10.50 -74.97
C ARG A 299 50.74 -11.00 -75.18
N GLN A 300 51.31 -11.76 -74.23
CA GLN A 300 52.63 -12.37 -74.36
C GLN A 300 52.69 -13.52 -75.39
N SER A 301 51.56 -13.94 -75.98
CA SER A 301 51.53 -14.85 -77.13
C SER A 301 52.03 -14.21 -78.44
N VAL A 302 52.44 -12.94 -78.41
CA VAL A 302 53.06 -12.22 -79.54
C VAL A 302 54.52 -11.88 -79.17
N PRO A 303 55.54 -12.33 -79.94
CA PRO A 303 56.94 -12.19 -79.55
C PRO A 303 57.36 -10.72 -79.52
N THR A 304 57.63 -10.19 -78.32
CA THR A 304 58.08 -8.80 -78.09
C THR A 304 59.37 -8.76 -77.27
N ILE A 305 60.22 -7.79 -77.56
CA ILE A 305 61.68 -7.71 -77.25
C ILE A 305 62.03 -7.50 -75.75
N ASN A 306 61.07 -7.42 -74.82
CA ASN A 306 61.36 -7.02 -73.43
C ASN A 306 60.70 -7.91 -72.36
N VAL A 307 61.20 -9.15 -72.24
CA VAL A 307 60.68 -10.21 -71.33
C VAL A 307 60.84 -9.85 -69.84
N SER A 308 61.97 -9.25 -69.43
CA SER A 308 62.28 -9.01 -68.00
C SER A 308 61.39 -7.94 -67.34
N GLN A 309 60.96 -6.93 -68.08
CA GLN A 309 60.03 -5.90 -67.57
C GLN A 309 58.64 -6.50 -67.32
N GLY A 310 58.28 -7.49 -68.12
CA GLY A 310 57.05 -8.27 -68.00
C GLY A 310 56.97 -9.11 -66.74
N GLU A 311 58.02 -9.87 -66.47
CA GLU A 311 58.13 -10.71 -65.27
C GLU A 311 58.07 -9.86 -63.99
N ARG A 312 58.72 -8.69 -63.98
CA ARG A 312 58.64 -7.73 -62.86
C ARG A 312 57.24 -7.15 -62.68
N PHE A 313 56.50 -6.93 -63.76
CA PHE A 313 55.09 -6.50 -63.68
C PHE A 313 54.22 -7.61 -63.09
N VAL A 314 54.30 -8.83 -63.60
CA VAL A 314 53.52 -9.98 -63.13
C VAL A 314 53.82 -10.28 -61.65
N THR A 315 55.08 -10.24 -61.24
CA THR A 315 55.49 -10.46 -59.85
C THR A 315 54.88 -9.41 -58.91
N ARG A 316 54.91 -8.13 -59.29
CA ARG A 316 54.27 -7.05 -58.52
C ARG A 316 52.75 -7.21 -58.46
N MET A 317 52.12 -7.62 -59.56
CA MET A 317 50.69 -7.86 -59.62
C MET A 317 50.27 -9.05 -58.75
N HIS A 318 51.05 -10.14 -58.72
CA HIS A 318 50.81 -11.26 -57.82
C HIS A 318 50.97 -10.87 -56.35
N ALA A 319 51.95 -10.04 -56.00
CA ALA A 319 52.09 -9.51 -54.65
C ALA A 319 50.88 -8.67 -54.23
N LEU A 320 50.38 -7.79 -55.10
CA LEU A 320 49.15 -7.03 -54.86
C LEU A 320 47.93 -7.96 -54.73
N ILE A 321 47.80 -8.97 -55.58
CA ILE A 321 46.72 -9.97 -55.47
C ILE A 321 46.80 -10.67 -54.10
N ALA A 322 47.97 -11.06 -53.63
CA ALA A 322 48.14 -11.68 -52.32
C ALA A 322 47.74 -10.74 -51.17
N GLU A 323 48.18 -9.48 -51.20
CA GLU A 323 47.82 -8.47 -50.19
C GLU A 323 46.30 -8.22 -50.15
N TRP A 324 45.67 -8.06 -51.32
CA TRP A 324 44.24 -7.82 -51.41
C TRP A 324 43.41 -9.09 -51.09
N LYS A 325 43.93 -10.29 -51.36
CA LYS A 325 43.36 -11.55 -50.83
C LYS A 325 43.39 -11.58 -49.30
N GLY A 326 44.50 -11.15 -48.70
CA GLY A 326 44.64 -10.98 -47.25
C GLY A 326 43.57 -10.04 -46.68
N LYS A 327 43.46 -8.82 -47.23
CA LYS A 327 42.45 -7.82 -46.83
C LYS A 327 41.01 -8.33 -46.97
N VAL A 328 40.70 -9.06 -48.04
CA VAL A 328 39.38 -9.70 -48.21
C VAL A 328 39.15 -10.74 -47.11
N GLY A 329 40.17 -11.53 -46.76
CA GLY A 329 40.12 -12.52 -45.69
C GLY A 329 39.85 -11.91 -44.32
N GLU A 330 40.48 -10.77 -44.00
CA GLU A 330 40.23 -10.01 -42.78
C GLU A 330 38.79 -9.51 -42.71
N CYS A 331 38.28 -8.88 -43.78
CA CYS A 331 36.89 -8.44 -43.84
C CYS A 331 35.89 -9.60 -43.69
N VAL A 332 36.21 -10.80 -44.20
CA VAL A 332 35.37 -12.01 -44.03
C VAL A 332 35.34 -12.45 -42.56
N LYS A 333 36.49 -12.46 -41.88
CA LYS A 333 36.58 -12.82 -40.46
C LYS A 333 35.82 -11.82 -39.59
N GLU A 334 36.00 -10.53 -39.84
CA GLU A 334 35.31 -9.45 -39.13
C GLU A 334 33.79 -9.50 -39.36
N GLU A 335 33.35 -9.68 -40.61
CA GLU A 335 31.93 -9.83 -40.95
C GLU A 335 31.32 -11.04 -40.22
N LYS A 336 32.04 -12.17 -40.15
CA LYS A 336 31.59 -13.36 -39.42
C LYS A 336 31.45 -13.07 -37.93
N ARG A 337 32.46 -12.46 -37.31
CA ARG A 337 32.43 -12.09 -35.88
C ARG A 337 31.25 -11.17 -35.56
N LEU A 338 31.04 -10.12 -36.35
CA LEU A 338 29.94 -9.16 -36.16
C LEU A 338 28.57 -9.80 -36.35
N LYS A 339 28.43 -10.71 -37.34
CA LYS A 339 27.20 -11.50 -37.53
C LYS A 339 26.93 -12.42 -36.35
N ASP A 340 27.93 -13.12 -35.85
CA ASP A 340 27.80 -14.02 -34.71
C ASP A 340 27.41 -13.25 -33.44
N GLU A 341 27.99 -12.06 -33.23
CA GLU A 341 27.66 -11.18 -32.11
C GLU A 341 26.22 -10.65 -32.21
N LEU A 342 25.82 -10.13 -33.38
CA LEU A 342 24.46 -9.66 -33.62
C LEU A 342 23.43 -10.78 -33.48
N ASN A 343 23.75 -11.98 -33.97
CA ASN A 343 22.90 -13.16 -33.81
C ASN A 343 22.81 -13.63 -32.36
N ARG A 344 23.87 -13.46 -31.54
CA ARG A 344 23.82 -13.74 -30.10
C ARG A 344 22.87 -12.82 -29.37
N GLN A 345 22.80 -11.57 -29.79
CA GLN A 345 21.99 -10.53 -29.15
C GLN A 345 20.58 -10.36 -29.77
N SER A 346 20.26 -11.09 -30.85
CA SER A 346 18.91 -11.11 -31.42
C SER A 346 17.89 -11.65 -30.40
N THR A 347 16.81 -10.91 -30.19
CA THR A 347 15.75 -11.18 -29.21
C THR A 347 15.18 -12.60 -29.34
N GLY A 348 14.99 -13.10 -30.56
CA GLY A 348 14.53 -14.46 -30.82
C GLY A 348 15.50 -15.54 -30.31
N ASN A 349 16.81 -15.31 -30.45
CA ASN A 349 17.83 -16.25 -29.98
C ASN A 349 18.04 -16.17 -28.47
N VAL A 350 17.94 -14.98 -27.87
CA VAL A 350 18.00 -14.81 -26.41
C VAL A 350 16.81 -15.50 -25.74
N ASN A 351 15.60 -15.33 -26.27
CA ASN A 351 14.40 -16.00 -25.77
C ASN A 351 14.51 -17.52 -25.91
N ARG A 352 14.96 -18.01 -27.08
CA ARG A 352 15.17 -19.44 -27.30
C ARG A 352 16.23 -20.03 -26.37
N ARG A 353 17.30 -19.29 -26.03
CA ARG A 353 18.29 -19.72 -25.03
C ARG A 353 17.73 -19.74 -23.62
N ARG A 354 16.94 -18.72 -23.26
CA ARG A 354 16.23 -18.68 -21.98
C ARG A 354 15.32 -19.89 -21.87
N GLU A 355 14.50 -20.14 -22.88
CA GLU A 355 13.63 -21.30 -22.98
C GLU A 355 14.42 -22.62 -22.90
N ASN A 356 15.51 -22.78 -23.66
CA ASN A 356 16.34 -23.97 -23.61
C ASN A 356 16.99 -24.18 -22.22
N ARG A 357 17.37 -23.10 -21.52
CA ARG A 357 17.85 -23.18 -20.14
C ARG A 357 16.75 -23.67 -19.20
N TRP A 358 15.56 -23.09 -19.28
CA TRP A 358 14.40 -23.56 -18.50
C TRP A 358 14.06 -25.02 -18.82
N ARG A 359 14.05 -25.41 -20.09
CA ARG A 359 13.83 -26.80 -20.53
C ARG A 359 14.87 -27.74 -19.93
N LYS A 360 16.14 -27.34 -19.92
CA LYS A 360 17.23 -28.14 -19.32
C LYS A 360 17.12 -28.24 -17.80
N VAL A 361 16.74 -27.16 -17.12
CA VAL A 361 16.55 -27.16 -15.65
C VAL A 361 15.35 -28.03 -15.26
N LEU A 362 14.23 -27.90 -15.97
CA LEU A 362 12.99 -28.61 -15.66
C LEU A 362 13.02 -30.09 -16.08
N PHE A 363 13.68 -30.43 -17.19
CA PHE A 363 13.61 -31.77 -17.79
C PHE A 363 14.96 -32.48 -17.92
N GLY A 364 16.07 -31.87 -17.49
CA GLY A 364 17.41 -32.45 -17.60
C GLY A 364 17.95 -32.52 -19.05
N THR A 365 19.21 -32.92 -19.20
CA THR A 365 19.87 -33.05 -20.51
C THR A 365 19.42 -34.31 -21.28
N ALA A 366 18.97 -35.34 -20.54
CA ALA A 366 18.70 -36.69 -21.07
C ALA A 366 17.24 -36.94 -21.48
N ALA A 367 16.26 -36.16 -21.00
CA ALA A 367 14.85 -36.35 -21.40
C ALA A 367 14.59 -36.02 -22.88
N LEU A 368 15.57 -35.45 -23.59
CA LEU A 368 15.42 -34.91 -24.94
C LEU A 368 16.08 -35.75 -26.05
N GLY A 369 16.72 -36.89 -25.74
CA GLY A 369 17.30 -37.75 -26.78
C GLY A 369 16.25 -38.56 -27.55
N GLY A 370 15.15 -38.95 -26.89
CA GLY A 370 14.12 -39.81 -27.48
C GLY A 370 12.70 -39.25 -27.50
N ILE A 371 12.35 -38.28 -26.64
CA ILE A 371 10.95 -37.90 -26.41
C ILE A 371 10.50 -36.74 -27.31
N PHE A 372 11.38 -35.82 -27.70
CA PHE A 372 11.00 -34.58 -28.40
C PHE A 372 11.64 -34.41 -29.79
N ALA A 373 12.19 -35.48 -30.37
CA ALA A 373 12.75 -35.43 -31.72
C ALA A 373 11.68 -35.29 -32.82
N ASN A 374 10.43 -35.68 -32.53
CA ASN A 374 9.29 -35.42 -33.41
C ASN A 374 8.42 -34.30 -32.84
N GLN A 375 8.06 -33.34 -33.68
CA GLN A 375 7.03 -32.34 -33.42
C GLN A 375 5.67 -33.04 -33.29
N SER A 376 5.43 -33.71 -32.16
CA SER A 376 4.15 -34.35 -31.87
C SER A 376 3.12 -33.28 -31.56
N LYS A 377 1.96 -33.36 -32.24
CA LYS A 377 0.76 -32.54 -32.02
C LYS A 377 0.24 -32.59 -30.56
N HIS A 378 0.80 -33.47 -29.73
CA HIS A 378 0.36 -33.75 -28.36
C HIS A 378 1.41 -33.45 -27.28
N TRP A 379 2.34 -32.50 -27.52
CA TRP A 379 3.31 -32.05 -26.50
C TRP A 379 2.66 -31.68 -25.16
N TRP A 380 1.41 -31.20 -25.16
CA TRP A 380 0.66 -30.91 -23.94
C TRP A 380 0.28 -32.15 -23.13
N GLN A 381 -0.06 -33.26 -23.79
CA GLN A 381 -0.42 -34.50 -23.10
C GLN A 381 0.81 -35.15 -22.45
N GLU A 382 1.97 -35.05 -23.12
CA GLU A 382 3.26 -35.47 -22.57
C GLU A 382 3.64 -34.62 -21.35
N LEU A 383 3.43 -33.30 -21.40
CA LEU A 383 3.66 -32.42 -20.24
C LEU A 383 2.72 -32.71 -19.07
N ILE A 384 1.45 -33.02 -19.34
CA ILE A 384 0.49 -33.46 -18.31
C ILE A 384 0.92 -34.81 -17.72
N ALA A 385 1.42 -35.74 -18.53
CA ALA A 385 1.92 -37.03 -18.05
C ALA A 385 3.15 -36.86 -17.15
N VAL A 386 4.10 -36.01 -17.55
CA VAL A 386 5.27 -35.65 -16.74
C VAL A 386 4.83 -34.95 -15.44
N ARG A 387 3.88 -34.01 -15.48
CA ARG A 387 3.37 -33.34 -14.27
C ARG A 387 2.65 -34.30 -13.33
N ARG A 388 1.77 -35.16 -13.84
CA ARG A 388 1.09 -36.21 -13.05
C ARG A 388 2.10 -37.18 -12.42
N SER A 389 3.20 -37.46 -13.10
CA SER A 389 4.26 -38.30 -12.56
C SER A 389 5.06 -37.60 -11.45
N TRP A 390 5.16 -36.26 -11.49
CA TRP A 390 5.70 -35.42 -10.42
C TRP A 390 4.78 -35.31 -9.20
N ASP A 391 3.47 -35.19 -9.43
CA ASP A 391 2.48 -35.07 -8.35
C ASP A 391 2.48 -36.32 -7.44
N LYS A 392 2.88 -37.50 -7.96
CA LYS A 392 3.12 -38.72 -7.15
C LYS A 392 4.20 -38.56 -6.07
N PHE A 393 5.11 -37.60 -6.24
CA PHE A 393 6.23 -37.35 -5.33
C PHE A 393 6.12 -36.01 -4.59
N SER A 394 5.14 -35.16 -4.94
CA SER A 394 4.96 -33.82 -4.36
C SER A 394 3.82 -33.74 -3.34
N LEU A 395 3.00 -34.79 -3.20
CA LEU A 395 1.92 -34.83 -2.22
C LEU A 395 2.39 -35.47 -0.89
N PRO A 396 2.11 -34.86 0.28
CA PRO A 396 2.39 -35.46 1.57
C PRO A 396 1.66 -36.80 1.70
N ALA A 397 2.37 -37.83 2.17
CA ALA A 397 1.80 -39.13 2.49
C ALA A 397 0.81 -38.98 3.66
N VAL A 398 -0.44 -38.66 3.36
CA VAL A 398 -1.55 -38.77 4.32
C VAL A 398 -2.64 -39.60 3.66
N THR A 399 -2.44 -40.91 3.68
CA THR A 399 -3.54 -41.87 3.84
C THR A 399 -3.00 -43.00 4.70
N ASN A 400 -3.73 -43.30 5.79
CA ASN A 400 -3.43 -44.39 6.71
C ASN A 400 -3.36 -45.73 5.95
N ASP A 401 -2.49 -46.61 6.46
CA ASP A 401 -2.41 -48.04 6.19
C ASP A 401 -1.87 -48.51 4.82
N ARG A 402 -0.58 -48.25 4.57
CA ARG A 402 0.45 -49.25 4.15
C ARG A 402 1.76 -48.53 3.83
N PRO A 403 2.93 -49.04 4.24
CA PRO A 403 4.20 -48.49 3.80
C PRO A 403 4.45 -48.92 2.35
N LEU A 404 4.01 -48.11 1.38
CA LEU A 404 4.56 -48.20 0.03
C LEU A 404 5.95 -47.58 0.07
N GLU A 405 6.93 -48.38 -0.34
CA GLU A 405 8.32 -47.98 -0.55
C GLU A 405 8.40 -46.58 -1.19
N LYS A 406 9.23 -45.70 -0.62
CA LYS A 406 9.62 -44.43 -1.26
C LYS A 406 10.08 -44.77 -2.67
N GLY A 407 9.20 -44.54 -3.66
CA GLY A 407 9.49 -44.87 -5.05
C GLY A 407 10.79 -44.18 -5.44
N ILE A 408 11.78 -44.99 -5.86
CA ILE A 408 13.03 -44.47 -6.39
C ILE A 408 12.66 -43.55 -7.56
N VAL A 409 12.97 -42.27 -7.41
CA VAL A 409 12.80 -41.28 -8.48
C VAL A 409 13.53 -41.81 -9.71
N ASN A 410 12.87 -41.79 -10.86
CA ASN A 410 13.43 -42.26 -12.11
C ASN A 410 14.81 -41.60 -12.30
N GLY A 411 15.89 -42.39 -12.46
CA GLY A 411 17.29 -41.94 -12.32
C GLY A 411 17.75 -40.82 -13.26
N THR A 412 16.89 -40.40 -14.18
CA THR A 412 17.06 -39.24 -15.08
C THR A 412 16.55 -37.91 -14.53
N TRP A 413 15.86 -37.88 -13.38
CA TRP A 413 15.28 -36.66 -12.82
C TRP A 413 16.14 -36.11 -11.68
N ILE A 414 16.33 -34.79 -11.68
CA ILE A 414 17.12 -34.09 -10.66
C ILE A 414 16.18 -33.75 -9.51
N VAL A 415 16.31 -34.47 -8.39
CA VAL A 415 15.65 -34.11 -7.13
C VAL A 415 16.40 -32.91 -6.53
N PRO A 416 15.71 -31.84 -6.08
CA PRO A 416 16.36 -30.77 -5.35
C PRO A 416 17.08 -31.32 -4.11
N PRO A 417 18.34 -30.93 -3.85
CA PRO A 417 19.04 -31.37 -2.64
C PRO A 417 18.26 -30.96 -1.38
N GLU A 418 18.32 -31.78 -0.31
CA GLU A 418 17.64 -31.52 0.97
C GLU A 418 17.98 -30.13 1.57
N GLN A 419 19.11 -29.54 1.13
CA GLN A 419 19.48 -28.16 1.39
C GLN A 419 19.65 -27.40 0.04
N PRO A 420 18.66 -26.58 -0.37
CA PRO A 420 18.75 -25.80 -1.60
C PRO A 420 19.86 -24.75 -1.51
N SER A 421 20.57 -24.48 -2.62
CA SER A 421 21.53 -23.36 -2.67
C SER A 421 20.81 -22.02 -2.46
N ALA A 422 21.55 -20.98 -2.07
CA ALA A 422 20.98 -19.66 -1.74
C ALA A 422 20.08 -19.09 -2.86
N GLU A 423 20.35 -19.44 -4.12
CA GLU A 423 19.58 -19.03 -5.30
C GLU A 423 18.16 -19.65 -5.36
N TRP A 424 17.97 -20.84 -4.77
CA TRP A 424 16.69 -21.55 -4.75
C TRP A 424 15.79 -21.11 -3.57
N LYS A 425 16.37 -20.48 -2.55
CA LYS A 425 15.67 -20.07 -1.32
C LYS A 425 14.56 -19.04 -1.56
N VAL A 426 14.65 -18.27 -2.65
CA VAL A 426 13.64 -17.29 -3.09
C VAL A 426 12.37 -17.96 -3.61
N TYR A 427 12.46 -19.24 -4.01
CA TYR A 427 11.38 -19.99 -4.65
C TYR A 427 10.81 -21.11 -3.77
N CYS A 428 11.40 -21.35 -2.58
CA CYS A 428 10.77 -22.19 -1.57
C CYS A 428 9.59 -21.41 -0.98
N GLU A 429 8.38 -21.97 -1.06
CA GLU A 429 7.25 -21.47 -0.28
C GLU A 429 7.67 -21.46 1.18
N THR A 430 7.88 -20.27 1.73
CA THR A 430 7.96 -20.10 3.17
C THR A 430 6.63 -20.59 3.70
N ASN A 431 6.64 -21.76 4.35
CA ASN A 431 5.54 -22.21 5.19
C ASN A 431 5.11 -20.99 6.01
N MET A 432 3.93 -20.46 5.71
CA MET A 432 3.20 -19.56 6.59
C MET A 432 2.89 -20.38 7.83
N THR A 433 3.86 -20.49 8.74
CA THR A 433 3.62 -20.94 10.09
C THR A 433 2.81 -19.86 10.76
N THR A 434 1.50 -20.09 10.74
CA THR A 434 0.57 -19.68 11.79
C THR A 434 1.23 -19.79 13.16
N LYS A 435 1.55 -18.63 13.72
CA LYS A 435 1.41 -18.31 15.15
C LYS A 435 1.06 -16.85 15.28
#